data_AF-D1VSL2-F1
#
_entry.id   AF-D1VSL2-F1
#
_cell.length_a   1.000
_cell.length_b   1.000
_cell.length_c   1.000
_cell.angle_alpha   90.00
_cell.angle_beta   90.00
_cell.angle_gamma   90.00
#
_symmetry.space_group_name_H-M   'P 1'
#
loop_
_entity.id
_entity.type
_entity.pdbx_description
1 polymer ?
#
loop_
_entity_poly.entity_id
_entity_poly.type
_entity_poly.pdbx_seq_one_letter_code
_entity_poly.pdbx_strand_id
1 'polypeptide(L)'
;MKLKNFLFVFILAGLLFTCQVFASRDIKILVRGDEVKSDVMPVIENNRTLVPIRVISESLGYVVFWDNDKREVKISKDDKILLLKIDSKLISLDDGKKKNEVSIDSPAKIIKDRTFVPLRAVAELFGEKVNWDDNTATVFVGDIPEAISIEKKNQSESAEKKVNLDNKISVKERNPESYLKALQENVSDRGAISFDKKSATFNLTPKDLAANFYRYLRDNDSIEKDFKNAFNEEISVIKDYSLQIKDDNGVSYGLRITDPDNTNKTLVFIRDGKVIENNLKSTN
;
A
#
# COMPACT_ATOMS: atom_id res chain seq x y z
N MET A 1 39.75 44.05 31.12
CA MET A 1 38.37 43.52 30.97
C MET A 1 38.03 43.17 29.50
N LYS A 2 38.89 42.46 28.74
CA LYS A 2 38.65 42.22 27.29
C LYS A 2 38.94 40.80 26.77
N LEU A 3 39.51 39.90 27.56
CA LEU A 3 39.85 38.54 27.08
C LEU A 3 38.82 37.46 27.48
N LYS A 4 38.10 37.63 28.60
CA LYS A 4 37.06 36.69 29.05
C LYS A 4 35.81 36.70 28.16
N ASN A 5 35.47 37.84 27.54
CA ASN A 5 34.31 37.95 26.67
C ASN A 5 34.56 37.33 25.28
N PHE A 6 35.82 37.17 24.86
CA PHE A 6 36.15 36.57 23.56
C PHE A 6 36.13 35.03 23.61
N LEU A 7 36.54 34.46 24.76
CA LEU A 7 36.49 33.00 24.97
C LEU A 7 35.06 32.46 25.04
N PHE A 8 34.11 33.26 25.52
CA PHE A 8 32.70 32.88 25.61
C PHE A 8 32.00 32.87 24.23
N VAL A 9 32.42 33.73 23.30
CA VAL A 9 31.87 33.78 21.94
C VAL A 9 32.33 32.59 21.08
N PHE A 10 33.55 32.08 21.31
CA PHE A 10 34.06 30.90 20.59
C PHE A 10 33.42 29.58 21.05
N ILE A 11 33.08 29.45 22.34
CA ILE A 11 32.37 28.28 22.87
C ILE A 11 30.90 28.28 22.38
N LEU A 12 30.30 29.46 22.18
CA LEU A 12 28.94 29.58 21.63
C LEU A 12 28.88 29.30 20.11
N ALA A 13 29.97 29.54 19.37
CA ALA A 13 30.05 29.27 17.93
C ALA A 13 30.28 27.77 17.60
N GLY A 14 30.88 26.99 18.51
CA GLY A 14 31.08 25.55 18.34
C GLY A 14 29.82 24.70 18.57
N LEU A 15 28.80 25.26 19.22
CA LEU A 15 27.52 24.59 19.51
C LEU A 15 26.50 24.64 18.36
N LEU A 16 26.82 25.30 17.24
CA LEU A 16 25.96 25.38 16.05
C LEU A 16 26.40 24.43 14.92
N PHE A 17 27.37 23.54 15.15
CA PHE A 17 27.61 22.42 14.25
C PHE A 17 26.56 21.34 14.52
N THR A 18 25.33 21.62 14.09
CA THR A 18 24.27 20.62 14.09
C THR A 18 24.70 19.51 13.14
N CYS A 19 24.97 18.33 13.69
CA CYS A 19 25.08 17.13 12.89
C CYS A 19 23.78 17.01 12.10
N GLN A 20 23.83 17.20 10.79
CA GLN A 20 22.69 16.86 9.95
C GLN A 20 22.59 15.34 9.97
N VAL A 21 21.75 14.83 10.86
CA VAL A 21 21.35 13.43 10.87
C VAL A 21 20.45 13.25 9.65
N PHE A 22 21.02 12.77 8.55
CA PHE A 22 20.24 12.25 7.44
C PHE A 22 19.60 10.96 7.92
N ALA A 23 18.29 10.98 8.15
CA ALA A 23 17.52 9.78 8.42
C ALA A 23 17.67 8.82 7.24
N SER A 24 18.36 7.70 7.44
CA SER A 24 18.37 6.60 6.48
C SER A 24 16.97 6.00 6.47
N ARG A 25 16.24 6.15 5.35
CA ARG A 25 14.95 5.52 5.16
C ARG A 25 15.17 4.11 4.67
N ASP A 26 14.72 3.12 5.43
CA ASP A 26 14.79 1.73 5.02
C ASP A 26 13.83 1.50 3.85
N ILE A 27 14.38 1.23 2.67
CA ILE A 27 13.56 1.01 1.48
C ILE A 27 12.98 -0.41 1.52
N LYS A 28 11.66 -0.52 1.60
CA LYS A 28 10.93 -1.79 1.55
C LYS A 28 10.60 -2.19 0.13
N ILE A 29 10.51 -3.50 -0.13
CA ILE A 29 10.09 -4.06 -1.42
C ILE A 29 8.91 -4.99 -1.18
N LEU A 30 7.77 -4.72 -1.82
CA LEU A 30 6.64 -5.63 -1.89
C LEU A 30 6.47 -6.13 -3.32
N VAL A 31 6.35 -7.44 -3.48
CA VAL A 31 6.07 -8.09 -4.76
C VAL A 31 4.70 -8.75 -4.65
N ARG A 32 3.72 -8.27 -5.43
CA ARG A 32 2.31 -8.74 -5.41
C ARG A 32 1.68 -8.77 -4.00
N GLY A 33 2.08 -7.82 -3.15
CA GLY A 33 1.57 -7.68 -1.78
C GLY A 33 2.41 -8.37 -0.71
N ASP A 34 3.39 -9.20 -1.08
CA ASP A 34 4.27 -9.87 -0.13
C ASP A 34 5.57 -9.05 0.06
N GLU A 35 5.94 -8.77 1.31
CA GLU A 35 7.22 -8.14 1.62
C GLU A 35 8.37 -9.10 1.28
N VAL A 36 9.28 -8.62 0.44
CA VAL A 36 10.46 -9.37 0.03
C VAL A 36 11.67 -8.84 0.77
N LYS A 37 12.20 -9.68 1.67
CA LYS A 37 13.43 -9.37 2.38
C LYS A 37 14.63 -9.55 1.46
N SER A 38 15.45 -8.51 1.37
CA SER A 38 16.77 -8.58 0.73
C SER A 38 17.86 -8.40 1.78
N ASP A 39 18.97 -9.10 1.58
CA ASP A 39 20.20 -8.94 2.34
C ASP A 39 20.96 -7.66 2.00
N VAL A 40 20.59 -7.00 0.90
CA VAL A 40 21.08 -5.67 0.53
C VAL A 40 19.91 -4.73 0.25
N MET A 41 19.99 -3.51 0.77
CA MET A 41 18.94 -2.52 0.58
C MET A 41 18.98 -1.95 -0.85
N PRO A 42 17.83 -1.52 -1.40
CA PRO A 42 17.78 -0.69 -2.59
C PRO A 42 18.65 0.57 -2.45
N VAL A 43 19.19 1.04 -3.58
CA VAL A 43 20.10 2.19 -3.62
C VAL A 43 19.52 3.26 -4.54
N ILE A 44 19.47 4.50 -4.09
CA ILE A 44 19.12 5.64 -4.95
C ILE A 44 20.40 6.20 -5.56
N GLU A 45 20.52 6.13 -6.88
CA GLU A 45 21.65 6.65 -7.63
C GLU A 45 21.15 7.44 -8.86
N ASN A 46 21.64 8.65 -9.07
CA ASN A 46 21.26 9.49 -10.22
C ASN A 46 19.73 9.61 -10.41
N ASN A 47 19.03 9.83 -9.29
CA ASN A 47 17.56 9.92 -9.24
C ASN A 47 16.84 8.64 -9.72
N ARG A 48 17.47 7.47 -9.57
CA ARG A 48 16.89 6.16 -9.86
C ARG A 48 17.04 5.25 -8.66
N THR A 49 15.96 4.58 -8.29
CA THR A 49 16.00 3.47 -7.33
C THR A 49 16.50 2.22 -8.05
N LEU A 50 17.65 1.73 -7.60
CA LEU A 50 18.24 0.48 -8.03
C LEU A 50 17.88 -0.60 -7.02
N VAL A 51 17.51 -1.78 -7.53
CA VAL A 51 17.06 -2.90 -6.72
C VAL A 51 17.81 -4.19 -7.07
N PRO A 52 17.99 -5.12 -6.11
CA PRO A 52 18.60 -6.42 -6.36
C PRO A 52 17.70 -7.25 -7.26
N ILE A 53 18.13 -7.51 -8.49
CA ILE A 53 17.27 -8.17 -9.48
C ILE A 53 16.86 -9.58 -9.05
N ARG A 54 17.79 -10.32 -8.43
CA ARG A 54 17.58 -11.71 -8.02
C ARG A 54 16.36 -11.86 -7.10
N VAL A 55 16.31 -11.04 -6.06
CA VAL A 55 15.31 -11.10 -4.99
C VAL A 55 13.90 -10.86 -5.54
N ILE A 56 13.77 -9.91 -6.47
CA ILE A 56 12.49 -9.63 -7.13
C ILE A 56 12.12 -10.75 -8.11
N SER A 57 13.07 -11.21 -8.93
CA SER A 57 12.83 -12.29 -9.90
C SER A 57 12.41 -13.60 -9.23
N GLU A 58 13.11 -14.01 -8.18
CA GLU A 58 12.81 -15.24 -7.43
C GLU A 58 11.42 -15.15 -6.77
N SER A 59 11.03 -13.98 -6.25
CA SER A 59 9.69 -13.74 -5.69
C SER A 59 8.57 -13.82 -6.74
N LEU A 60 8.87 -13.50 -8.01
CA LEU A 60 7.97 -13.68 -9.14
C LEU A 60 7.99 -15.13 -9.70
N GLY A 61 8.74 -16.03 -9.06
CA GLY A 61 8.87 -17.44 -9.43
C GLY A 61 9.81 -17.70 -10.61
N TYR A 62 10.79 -16.80 -10.86
CA TYR A 62 11.85 -17.02 -11.84
C TYR A 62 13.08 -17.64 -11.18
N VAL A 63 13.83 -18.41 -11.97
CA VAL A 63 15.14 -18.93 -11.58
C VAL A 63 16.22 -17.97 -12.05
N VAL A 64 17.21 -17.70 -11.19
CA VAL A 64 18.29 -16.74 -11.46
C VAL A 64 19.65 -17.40 -11.39
N PHE A 65 20.38 -17.34 -12.50
CA PHE A 65 21.73 -17.88 -12.65
C PHE A 65 22.74 -16.76 -12.96
N TRP A 66 23.97 -16.93 -12.48
CA TRP A 66 25.08 -16.03 -12.76
C TRP A 66 26.12 -16.74 -13.62
N ASP A 67 26.41 -16.19 -14.80
CA ASP A 67 27.50 -16.61 -15.67
C ASP A 67 28.70 -15.70 -15.40
N ASN A 68 29.70 -16.23 -14.69
CA ASN A 68 30.86 -15.47 -14.27
C ASN A 68 31.77 -15.08 -15.44
N ASP A 69 31.93 -15.97 -16.42
CA ASP A 69 32.81 -15.76 -17.58
C ASP A 69 32.27 -14.64 -18.47
N LYS A 70 30.94 -14.57 -18.60
CA LYS A 70 30.27 -13.52 -19.40
C LYS A 70 29.93 -12.27 -18.61
N ARG A 71 30.07 -12.29 -17.28
CA ARG A 71 29.55 -11.28 -16.34
C ARG A 71 28.08 -10.97 -16.64
N GLU A 72 27.26 -12.02 -16.60
CA GLU A 72 25.86 -11.96 -17.04
C GLU A 72 24.92 -12.65 -16.05
N VAL A 73 23.78 -12.02 -15.78
CA VAL A 73 22.66 -12.66 -15.06
C VAL A 73 21.71 -13.26 -16.09
N LYS A 74 21.42 -14.54 -15.97
CA LYS A 74 20.36 -15.24 -16.71
C LYS A 74 19.16 -15.45 -15.80
N ILE A 75 18.00 -15.01 -16.25
CA ILE A 75 16.72 -15.15 -15.52
C ILE A 75 15.78 -15.95 -16.39
N SER A 76 15.17 -17.01 -15.88
CA SER A 76 14.31 -17.88 -16.68
C SER A 76 13.08 -18.37 -15.94
N LYS A 77 11.97 -18.49 -16.67
CA LYS A 77 10.72 -19.12 -16.23
C LYS A 77 9.98 -19.62 -17.46
N ASP A 78 9.63 -20.90 -17.49
CA ASP A 78 9.04 -21.56 -18.66
C ASP A 78 9.92 -21.30 -19.91
N ASP A 79 9.34 -20.83 -21.01
CA ASP A 79 10.05 -20.51 -22.26
C ASP A 79 10.69 -19.11 -22.26
N LYS A 80 10.50 -18.31 -21.21
CA LYS A 80 11.05 -16.95 -21.12
C LYS A 80 12.46 -16.96 -20.56
N ILE A 81 13.38 -16.32 -21.28
CA ILE A 81 14.78 -16.12 -20.89
C ILE A 81 15.12 -14.64 -21.00
N LEU A 82 15.69 -14.08 -19.93
CA LEU A 82 16.29 -12.76 -19.92
C LEU A 82 17.80 -12.89 -19.68
N LEU A 83 18.59 -12.16 -20.46
CA LEU A 83 20.04 -12.07 -20.31
C LEU A 83 20.44 -10.63 -20.04
N LEU A 84 21.09 -10.43 -18.92
CA LEU A 84 21.42 -9.12 -18.38
C LEU A 84 22.92 -9.03 -18.11
N LYS A 85 23.63 -8.38 -19.03
CA LYS A 85 25.07 -8.21 -18.92
C LYS A 85 25.42 -7.03 -18.02
N ILE A 86 26.38 -7.21 -17.12
CA ILE A 86 26.85 -6.12 -16.26
C ILE A 86 27.50 -5.01 -17.11
N ASP A 87 27.32 -3.77 -16.67
CA ASP A 87 27.76 -2.54 -17.33
C ASP A 87 27.04 -2.25 -18.66
N SER A 88 26.03 -3.06 -19.03
CA SER A 88 25.19 -2.87 -20.21
C SER A 88 23.86 -2.22 -19.84
N LYS A 89 23.38 -1.35 -20.73
CA LYS A 89 22.00 -0.84 -20.74
C LYS A 89 21.05 -1.70 -21.57
N LEU A 90 21.54 -2.73 -22.25
CA LEU A 90 20.74 -3.62 -23.07
C LEU A 90 20.50 -4.94 -22.35
N ILE A 91 19.27 -5.40 -22.41
CA ILE A 91 18.82 -6.69 -21.89
C ILE A 91 18.25 -7.47 -23.06
N SER A 92 18.74 -8.68 -23.28
CA SER A 92 18.16 -9.58 -24.28
C SER A 92 16.99 -10.34 -23.66
N LEU A 93 15.84 -10.29 -24.31
CA LEU A 93 14.63 -11.03 -23.96
C LEU A 93 14.32 -12.05 -25.05
N ASP A 94 14.09 -13.28 -24.65
CA ASP A 94 13.55 -14.36 -25.48
C ASP A 94 12.29 -14.87 -24.82
N ASP A 95 11.15 -14.79 -25.50
CA ASP A 95 9.85 -15.27 -24.99
C ASP A 95 9.42 -16.62 -25.57
N GLY A 96 10.33 -17.32 -26.25
CA GLY A 96 10.08 -18.57 -26.96
C GLY A 96 9.46 -18.38 -28.36
N LYS A 97 9.00 -17.17 -28.70
CA LYS A 97 8.44 -16.81 -30.02
C LYS A 97 9.31 -15.79 -30.75
N LYS A 98 9.90 -14.86 -30.01
CA LYS A 98 10.69 -13.76 -30.55
C LYS A 98 11.82 -13.40 -29.59
N LYS A 99 12.95 -13.01 -30.20
CA LYS A 99 14.07 -12.37 -29.51
C LYS A 99 14.03 -10.87 -29.74
N ASN A 100 14.17 -10.11 -28.67
CA ASN A 100 14.25 -8.65 -28.70
C ASN A 100 15.25 -8.14 -27.67
N GLU A 101 15.66 -6.90 -27.83
CA GLU A 101 16.48 -6.20 -26.84
C GLU A 101 15.67 -5.06 -26.23
N VAL A 102 15.81 -4.90 -24.91
CA VAL A 102 15.19 -3.83 -24.14
C VAL A 102 16.31 -2.95 -23.59
N SER A 103 16.21 -1.64 -23.83
CA SER A 103 17.13 -0.65 -23.28
C SER A 103 16.64 -0.15 -21.93
N ILE A 104 17.54 -0.03 -20.96
CA ILE A 104 17.25 0.44 -19.61
C ILE A 104 17.99 1.74 -19.29
N ASP A 105 17.39 2.55 -18.43
CA ASP A 105 17.82 3.93 -18.20
C ASP A 105 19.24 4.06 -17.61
N SER A 106 19.67 3.07 -16.84
CA SER A 106 21.01 2.96 -16.25
C SER A 106 21.49 1.53 -16.39
N PRO A 107 22.79 1.30 -16.62
CA PRO A 107 23.30 -0.06 -16.79
C PRO A 107 23.09 -0.91 -15.55
N ALA A 108 23.01 -2.22 -15.76
CA ALA A 108 23.12 -3.19 -14.67
C ALA A 108 24.48 -3.08 -14.00
N LYS A 109 24.53 -3.09 -12.66
CA LYS A 109 25.76 -2.89 -11.89
C LYS A 109 25.87 -3.91 -10.78
N ILE A 110 27.09 -4.17 -10.31
CA ILE A 110 27.32 -4.93 -9.09
C ILE A 110 27.54 -3.96 -7.94
N ILE A 111 26.76 -4.11 -6.86
CA ILE A 111 26.91 -3.37 -5.61
C ILE A 111 26.86 -4.40 -4.49
N LYS A 112 27.89 -4.45 -3.62
CA LYS A 112 27.99 -5.43 -2.51
C LYS A 112 27.69 -6.87 -2.97
N ASP A 113 28.32 -7.30 -4.05
CA ASP A 113 28.16 -8.66 -4.64
C ASP A 113 26.74 -9.02 -5.07
N ARG A 114 25.90 -8.03 -5.34
CA ARG A 114 24.54 -8.22 -5.87
C ARG A 114 24.38 -7.43 -7.16
N THR A 115 23.66 -7.99 -8.12
CA THR A 115 23.33 -7.29 -9.37
C THR A 115 22.14 -6.38 -9.14
N PHE A 116 22.35 -5.10 -9.37
CA PHE A 116 21.38 -4.03 -9.26
C PHE A 116 20.95 -3.55 -10.64
N VAL A 117 19.66 -3.30 -10.78
CA VAL A 117 19.07 -2.72 -11.99
C VAL A 117 18.07 -1.63 -11.62
N PRO A 118 17.78 -0.69 -12.53
CA PRO A 118 16.71 0.28 -12.33
C PRO A 118 15.40 -0.44 -12.08
N LEU A 119 14.69 0.00 -11.05
CA LEU A 119 13.42 -0.58 -10.67
C LEU A 119 12.38 -0.59 -11.81
N ARG A 120 12.35 0.46 -12.65
CA ARG A 120 11.49 0.51 -13.84
C ARG A 120 11.77 -0.62 -14.83
N ALA A 121 13.05 -0.97 -15.02
CA ALA A 121 13.42 -2.08 -15.88
C ALA A 121 12.81 -3.39 -15.38
N VAL A 122 12.83 -3.62 -14.07
CA VAL A 122 12.21 -4.82 -13.46
C VAL A 122 10.73 -4.92 -13.80
N ALA A 123 10.00 -3.80 -13.72
CA ALA A 123 8.60 -3.71 -14.10
C ALA A 123 8.38 -4.19 -15.56
N GLU A 124 9.10 -3.57 -16.49
CA GLU A 124 8.95 -3.81 -17.93
C GLU A 124 9.33 -5.24 -18.32
N LEU A 125 10.43 -5.76 -17.77
CA LEU A 125 10.94 -7.09 -18.10
C LEU A 125 10.00 -8.23 -17.68
N PHE A 126 9.30 -8.05 -16.56
CA PHE A 126 8.38 -9.05 -16.04
C PHE A 126 6.92 -8.79 -16.42
N GLY A 127 6.64 -7.71 -17.16
CA GLY A 127 5.28 -7.30 -17.51
C GLY A 127 4.46 -6.86 -16.30
N GLU A 128 5.16 -6.44 -15.23
CA GLU A 128 4.58 -5.98 -13.98
C GLU A 128 4.56 -4.45 -13.95
N LYS A 129 3.66 -3.85 -13.17
CA LYS A 129 3.73 -2.41 -12.87
C LYS A 129 4.66 -2.18 -11.69
N VAL A 130 5.28 -1.01 -11.62
CA VAL A 130 5.99 -0.62 -10.41
C VAL A 130 5.51 0.74 -9.92
N ASN A 131 5.24 0.82 -8.63
CA ASN A 131 4.89 2.05 -7.94
C ASN A 131 5.86 2.31 -6.78
N TRP A 132 6.20 3.58 -6.57
CA TRP A 132 7.08 4.03 -5.50
C TRP A 132 6.27 4.89 -4.53
N ASP A 133 6.24 4.51 -3.25
CA ASP A 133 5.68 5.34 -2.18
C ASP A 133 6.78 6.07 -1.42
N ASP A 134 6.85 7.39 -1.63
CA ASP A 134 7.78 8.29 -0.96
C ASP A 134 7.53 8.41 0.55
N ASN A 135 6.30 8.19 1.03
CA ASN A 135 5.96 8.37 2.44
C ASN A 135 6.53 7.21 3.27
N THR A 136 6.35 5.99 2.79
CA THR A 136 6.81 4.76 3.46
C THR A 136 8.16 4.24 2.94
N ALA A 137 8.74 4.90 1.92
CA ALA A 137 9.92 4.43 1.21
C ALA A 137 9.73 3.00 0.67
N THR A 138 8.59 2.74 0.04
CA THR A 138 8.18 1.39 -0.36
C THR A 138 8.10 1.25 -1.87
N VAL A 139 8.74 0.20 -2.39
CA VAL A 139 8.62 -0.27 -3.76
C VAL A 139 7.51 -1.30 -3.86
N PHE A 140 6.55 -1.08 -4.76
CA PHE A 140 5.55 -2.08 -5.13
C PHE A 140 5.85 -2.62 -6.52
N VAL A 141 6.00 -3.94 -6.67
CA VAL A 141 6.18 -4.65 -7.94
C VAL A 141 4.95 -5.52 -8.20
N GLY A 142 4.29 -5.28 -9.32
CA GLY A 142 3.03 -5.88 -9.73
C GLY A 142 1.84 -4.94 -9.59
N ASP A 143 0.63 -5.48 -9.70
CA ASP A 143 -0.56 -4.71 -9.39
C ASP A 143 -0.45 -4.21 -7.95
N ILE A 144 -0.49 -2.89 -7.82
CA ILE A 144 -0.62 -2.22 -6.54
C ILE A 144 -1.91 -2.77 -5.93
N PRO A 145 -1.92 -3.23 -4.66
CA PRO A 145 -3.17 -3.46 -3.97
C PRO A 145 -3.98 -2.19 -4.16
N GLU A 146 -5.13 -2.27 -4.82
CA GLU A 146 -5.87 -1.13 -5.36
C GLU A 146 -6.16 -0.02 -4.29
N ALA A 147 -5.98 -0.32 -2.99
CA ALA A 147 -6.02 0.59 -1.83
C ALA A 147 -4.95 1.66 -1.86
N ILE A 148 -3.76 1.31 -2.33
CA ILE A 148 -2.62 2.21 -2.34
C ILE A 148 -2.67 3.10 -3.61
N SER A 149 -3.32 2.65 -4.69
CA SER A 149 -3.61 3.49 -5.86
C SER A 149 -4.69 4.55 -5.61
N ILE A 150 -5.64 4.26 -4.72
CA ILE A 150 -6.68 5.23 -4.31
C ILE A 150 -6.09 6.31 -3.41
N GLU A 151 -5.18 5.96 -2.50
CA GLU A 151 -4.47 6.92 -1.64
C GLU A 151 -3.65 7.97 -2.42
N LYS A 152 -2.93 7.54 -3.48
CA LYS A 152 -2.08 8.44 -4.28
C LYS A 152 -2.87 9.34 -5.22
N LYS A 153 -3.99 8.87 -5.76
CA LYS A 153 -4.90 9.71 -6.55
C LYS A 153 -5.53 10.79 -5.69
N ASN A 154 -5.82 10.47 -4.43
CA ASN A 154 -6.36 11.41 -3.45
C ASN A 154 -5.31 12.44 -2.96
N GLN A 155 -4.00 12.16 -2.98
CA GLN A 155 -2.97 13.12 -2.54
C GLN A 155 -2.74 14.29 -3.53
N SER A 156 -2.92 14.12 -4.84
CA SER A 156 -2.82 15.22 -5.80
C SER A 156 -4.12 16.04 -5.94
N GLU A 157 -5.28 15.48 -5.60
CA GLU A 157 -6.57 16.20 -5.56
C GLU A 157 -6.90 16.80 -4.17
N SER A 158 -6.22 16.38 -3.10
CA SER A 158 -6.48 16.84 -1.71
C SER A 158 -5.85 18.19 -1.34
N ALA A 159 -5.02 18.79 -2.19
CA ALA A 159 -4.59 20.17 -1.96
C ALA A 159 -5.74 21.19 -2.13
N GLU A 160 -6.76 20.88 -2.95
CA GLU A 160 -7.93 21.74 -3.13
C GLU A 160 -9.19 21.28 -2.38
N LYS A 161 -9.24 20.02 -1.93
CA LYS A 161 -10.34 19.50 -1.09
C LYS A 161 -9.88 19.34 0.35
N LYS A 162 -9.61 20.48 1.00
CA LYS A 162 -9.58 20.57 2.46
C LYS A 162 -10.79 19.84 3.03
N VAL A 163 -10.50 18.95 3.97
CA VAL A 163 -11.39 18.42 5.00
C VAL A 163 -12.54 19.39 5.27
N ASN A 164 -13.73 19.03 4.82
CA ASN A 164 -14.98 19.52 5.40
C ASN A 164 -15.76 18.28 5.86
N LEU A 165 -15.32 17.70 6.98
CA LEU A 165 -16.08 16.69 7.72
C LEU A 165 -16.86 17.40 8.84
N ASP A 166 -17.98 18.02 8.47
CA ASP A 166 -19.16 17.93 9.31
C ASP A 166 -19.86 16.63 8.90
N ASN A 167 -19.45 15.51 9.49
CA ASN A 167 -19.80 14.16 9.06
C ASN A 167 -21.27 13.82 9.41
N LYS A 168 -22.24 14.59 8.88
CA LYS A 168 -23.68 14.47 9.16
C LYS A 168 -24.43 13.88 7.97
N ILE A 169 -25.02 12.69 8.11
CA ILE A 169 -26.01 12.12 7.20
C ILE A 169 -27.24 13.04 7.20
N SER A 170 -27.34 13.91 6.19
CA SER A 170 -28.48 14.80 6.01
C SER A 170 -29.61 14.07 5.27
N VAL A 171 -30.49 13.40 6.02
CA VAL A 171 -31.74 12.84 5.49
C VAL A 171 -32.94 13.73 5.83
N LYS A 172 -33.85 13.93 4.85
CA LYS A 172 -35.11 14.66 5.06
C LYS A 172 -36.13 13.83 5.85
N GLU A 173 -36.15 12.52 5.62
CA GLU A 173 -37.02 11.57 6.30
C GLU A 173 -36.17 10.50 6.99
N ARG A 174 -36.51 10.14 8.22
CA ARG A 174 -35.74 9.17 9.04
C ARG A 174 -36.31 7.76 8.90
N ASN A 175 -36.36 7.28 7.67
CA ASN A 175 -36.81 5.93 7.35
C ASN A 175 -35.67 5.11 6.70
N PRO A 176 -35.76 3.76 6.72
CA PRO A 176 -34.70 2.92 6.18
C PRO A 176 -34.37 3.16 4.71
N GLU A 177 -35.36 3.53 3.89
CA GLU A 177 -35.18 3.78 2.45
C GLU A 177 -34.34 5.05 2.20
N SER A 178 -34.62 6.13 2.94
CA SER A 178 -33.86 7.38 2.87
C SER A 178 -32.43 7.19 3.36
N TYR A 179 -32.24 6.43 4.43
CA TYR A 179 -30.90 6.06 4.91
C TYR A 179 -30.16 5.16 3.93
N LEU A 180 -30.83 4.19 3.31
CA LEU A 180 -30.23 3.32 2.32
C LEU A 180 -29.67 4.13 1.15
N LYS A 181 -30.47 5.06 0.62
CA LYS A 181 -30.04 5.94 -0.48
C LYS A 181 -28.86 6.82 -0.08
N ALA A 182 -28.93 7.48 1.08
CA ALA A 182 -27.86 8.34 1.55
C ALA A 182 -26.56 7.55 1.76
N LEU A 183 -26.64 6.34 2.33
CA LEU A 183 -25.47 5.48 2.50
C LEU A 183 -24.92 5.00 1.15
N GLN A 184 -25.76 4.62 0.19
CA GLN A 184 -25.31 4.27 -1.16
C GLN A 184 -24.47 5.38 -1.80
N GLU A 185 -24.84 6.64 -1.60
CA GLU A 185 -24.07 7.79 -2.12
C GLU A 185 -22.75 7.96 -1.36
N ASN A 186 -22.76 7.88 -0.03
CA ASN A 186 -21.63 8.23 0.83
C ASN A 186 -20.60 7.10 1.05
N VAL A 187 -20.98 5.84 0.80
CA VAL A 187 -20.09 4.67 0.94
C VAL A 187 -19.98 3.83 -0.33
N SER A 188 -20.36 4.37 -1.48
CA SER A 188 -20.28 3.69 -2.80
C SER A 188 -18.86 3.18 -3.13
N ASP A 189 -17.84 3.90 -2.68
CA ASP A 189 -16.42 3.57 -2.83
C ASP A 189 -15.99 2.37 -1.96
N ARG A 190 -16.73 2.06 -0.90
CA ARG A 190 -16.44 0.96 0.05
C ARG A 190 -17.13 -0.34 -0.31
N GLY A 191 -18.22 -0.28 -1.08
CA GLY A 191 -18.93 -1.47 -1.52
C GLY A 191 -20.42 -1.24 -1.79
N ALA A 192 -21.16 -2.33 -1.93
CA ALA A 192 -22.61 -2.28 -2.10
C ALA A 192 -23.30 -2.32 -0.74
N ILE A 193 -24.31 -1.49 -0.55
CA ILE A 193 -25.11 -1.49 0.67
C ILE A 193 -26.55 -1.94 0.41
N SER A 194 -27.09 -2.70 1.35
CA SER A 194 -28.47 -3.21 1.36
C SER A 194 -29.08 -3.06 2.75
N PHE A 195 -30.40 -3.09 2.86
CA PHE A 195 -31.11 -3.07 4.16
C PHE A 195 -31.81 -4.39 4.41
N ASP A 196 -31.52 -5.03 5.54
CA ASP A 196 -32.25 -6.18 6.05
C ASP A 196 -33.29 -5.74 7.08
N LYS A 197 -34.56 -5.83 6.70
CA LYS A 197 -35.71 -5.48 7.52
C LYS A 197 -35.87 -6.36 8.76
N LYS A 198 -35.47 -7.64 8.70
CA LYS A 198 -35.65 -8.58 9.83
C LYS A 198 -34.68 -8.25 10.97
N SER A 199 -33.44 -7.91 10.63
CA SER A 199 -32.39 -7.59 11.60
C SER A 199 -32.23 -6.09 11.87
N ALA A 200 -33.00 -5.24 11.18
CA ALA A 200 -32.89 -3.77 11.23
C ALA A 200 -31.43 -3.31 11.02
N THR A 201 -30.78 -3.88 9.99
CA THR A 201 -29.36 -3.71 9.74
C THR A 201 -29.09 -3.35 8.28
N PHE A 202 -28.20 -2.37 8.08
CA PHE A 202 -27.62 -2.07 6.78
C PHE A 202 -26.37 -2.91 6.57
N ASN A 203 -26.35 -3.71 5.51
CA ASN A 203 -25.25 -4.61 5.18
C ASN A 203 -24.41 -3.98 4.06
N LEU A 204 -23.20 -3.54 4.42
CA LEU A 204 -22.14 -3.16 3.51
C LEU A 204 -21.40 -4.43 3.08
N THR A 205 -21.55 -4.79 1.82
CA THR A 205 -20.78 -5.85 1.16
C THR A 205 -19.59 -5.22 0.45
N PRO A 206 -18.36 -5.44 0.94
CA PRO A 206 -17.17 -4.93 0.28
C PRO A 206 -17.08 -5.44 -1.16
N LYS A 207 -16.57 -4.61 -2.06
CA LYS A 207 -16.33 -4.97 -3.46
C LYS A 207 -14.91 -4.62 -3.88
N ASP A 208 -14.49 -5.19 -5.00
CA ASP A 208 -13.23 -4.88 -5.68
C ASP A 208 -12.05 -4.90 -4.70
N LEU A 209 -11.36 -3.78 -4.59
CA LEU A 209 -10.31 -3.59 -3.62
C LEU A 209 -10.72 -3.84 -2.17
N ALA A 210 -11.81 -3.24 -1.71
CA ALA A 210 -12.19 -3.31 -0.30
C ALA A 210 -12.34 -4.79 0.08
N ALA A 211 -12.91 -5.60 -0.81
CA ALA A 211 -12.97 -7.05 -0.64
C ALA A 211 -11.58 -7.69 -0.47
N ASN A 212 -10.55 -7.28 -1.21
CA ASN A 212 -9.18 -7.79 -1.04
C ASN A 212 -8.57 -7.41 0.31
N PHE A 213 -8.79 -6.17 0.77
CA PHE A 213 -8.34 -5.73 2.09
C PHE A 213 -8.98 -6.58 3.21
N TYR A 214 -10.29 -6.79 3.15
CA TYR A 214 -11.00 -7.62 4.12
C TYR A 214 -10.62 -9.10 4.07
N ARG A 215 -10.33 -9.66 2.89
CA ARG A 215 -9.76 -11.02 2.75
C ARG A 215 -8.39 -11.11 3.43
N TYR A 216 -7.52 -10.14 3.17
CA TYR A 216 -6.20 -10.09 3.80
C TYR A 216 -6.29 -10.07 5.33
N LEU A 217 -7.14 -9.20 5.89
CA LEU A 217 -7.36 -9.12 7.35
C LEU A 217 -8.00 -10.39 7.95
N ARG A 218 -8.82 -11.09 7.18
CA ARG A 218 -9.44 -12.36 7.61
C ARG A 218 -8.43 -13.50 7.65
N ASP A 219 -7.56 -13.55 6.65
CA ASP A 219 -6.69 -14.71 6.37
C ASP A 219 -5.31 -14.58 7.05
N ASN A 220 -4.94 -13.41 7.56
CA ASN A 220 -3.65 -13.15 8.22
C ASN A 220 -3.81 -12.75 9.70
N ASP A 221 -3.27 -13.57 10.59
CA ASP A 221 -3.41 -13.38 12.05
C ASP A 221 -2.43 -12.33 12.62
N SER A 222 -1.36 -11.99 11.89
CA SER A 222 -0.35 -11.01 12.28
C SER A 222 -0.49 -9.74 11.46
N ILE A 223 -1.37 -8.85 11.90
CA ILE A 223 -1.64 -7.58 11.20
C ILE A 223 -0.52 -6.57 11.53
N GLU A 224 0.18 -6.10 10.50
CA GLU A 224 1.15 -5.00 10.62
C GLU A 224 0.50 -3.69 11.11
N LYS A 225 1.28 -2.82 11.74
CA LYS A 225 0.79 -1.60 12.39
C LYS A 225 -0.01 -0.69 11.46
N ASP A 226 0.41 -0.56 10.20
CA ASP A 226 -0.22 0.35 9.25
C ASP A 226 -1.58 -0.17 8.77
N PHE A 227 -1.73 -1.49 8.59
CA PHE A 227 -3.02 -2.13 8.32
C PHE A 227 -3.99 -2.00 9.50
N LYS A 228 -3.49 -2.05 10.74
CA LYS A 228 -4.32 -1.78 11.93
C LYS A 228 -4.83 -0.33 11.93
N ASN A 229 -3.99 0.62 11.56
CA ASN A 229 -4.40 2.03 11.50
C ASN A 229 -5.46 2.25 10.42
N ALA A 230 -5.24 1.75 9.20
CA ALA A 230 -6.20 1.85 8.10
C ALA A 230 -7.55 1.19 8.47
N PHE A 231 -7.51 0.01 9.09
CA PHE A 231 -8.72 -0.65 9.59
C PHE A 231 -9.42 0.18 10.67
N ASN A 232 -8.69 0.74 11.62
CA ASN A 232 -9.26 1.58 12.68
C ASN A 232 -9.91 2.87 12.13
N GLU A 233 -9.32 3.48 11.11
CA GLU A 233 -9.89 4.64 10.42
C GLU A 233 -11.19 4.27 9.72
N GLU A 234 -11.22 3.14 9.01
CA GLU A 234 -12.43 2.64 8.37
C GLU A 234 -13.55 2.37 9.40
N ILE A 235 -13.22 1.71 10.51
CA ILE A 235 -14.14 1.49 11.62
C ILE A 235 -14.64 2.81 12.22
N SER A 236 -13.78 3.83 12.33
CA SER A 236 -14.17 5.15 12.84
C SER A 236 -15.25 5.80 11.96
N VAL A 237 -15.09 5.76 10.64
CA VAL A 237 -16.07 6.32 9.71
C VAL A 237 -17.42 5.59 9.81
N ILE A 238 -17.41 4.25 9.90
CA ILE A 238 -18.65 3.48 10.03
C ILE A 238 -19.33 3.72 11.39
N LYS A 239 -18.56 3.94 12.46
CA LYS A 239 -19.10 4.35 13.77
C LYS A 239 -19.86 5.67 13.67
N ASP A 240 -19.30 6.67 12.99
CA ASP A 240 -19.96 7.96 12.80
C ASP A 240 -21.30 7.81 12.07
N TYR A 241 -21.36 7.01 11.00
CA TYR A 241 -22.62 6.73 10.32
C TYR A 241 -23.62 5.99 11.22
N SER A 242 -23.14 5.03 12.01
CA SER A 242 -24.00 4.25 12.92
C SER A 242 -24.66 5.09 14.02
N LEU A 243 -24.04 6.21 14.42
CA LEU A 243 -24.61 7.14 15.41
C LEU A 243 -25.82 7.91 14.87
N GLN A 244 -25.98 7.97 13.55
CA GLN A 244 -26.90 8.89 12.87
C GLN A 244 -28.12 8.21 12.27
N ILE A 245 -28.06 6.89 12.10
CA ILE A 245 -29.14 6.07 11.54
C ILE A 245 -30.14 5.68 12.62
N LYS A 246 -31.08 6.58 12.92
CA LYS A 246 -32.13 6.37 13.92
C LYS A 246 -33.50 6.67 13.33
N ASP A 247 -34.50 5.89 13.67
CA ASP A 247 -35.89 6.26 13.32
C ASP A 247 -36.36 7.50 14.13
N ASP A 248 -37.57 7.96 13.84
CA ASP A 248 -38.17 9.12 14.52
C ASP A 248 -38.36 8.91 16.03
N ASN A 249 -38.39 7.65 16.50
CA ASN A 249 -38.49 7.29 17.91
C ASN A 249 -37.12 7.13 18.58
N GLY A 250 -36.02 7.31 17.84
CA GLY A 250 -34.65 7.14 18.33
C GLY A 250 -34.15 5.70 18.34
N VAL A 251 -34.90 4.74 17.79
CA VAL A 251 -34.46 3.35 17.63
C VAL A 251 -33.36 3.32 16.56
N SER A 252 -32.24 2.68 16.91
CA SER A 252 -31.02 2.77 16.10
C SER A 252 -30.86 1.56 15.19
N TYR A 253 -30.57 1.80 13.92
CA TYR A 253 -30.26 0.77 12.95
C TYR A 253 -28.81 0.30 13.09
N GLY A 254 -28.56 -0.96 12.78
CA GLY A 254 -27.21 -1.51 12.77
C GLY A 254 -26.50 -1.28 11.43
N LEU A 255 -25.17 -1.22 11.44
CA LEU A 255 -24.32 -1.29 10.26
C LEU A 255 -23.44 -2.54 10.34
N ARG A 256 -23.48 -3.36 9.30
CA ARG A 256 -22.72 -4.61 9.21
C ARG A 256 -21.82 -4.56 8.00
N ILE A 257 -20.54 -4.87 8.19
CA ILE A 257 -19.62 -5.22 7.11
C ILE A 257 -19.71 -6.74 6.95
N THR A 258 -20.08 -7.21 5.76
CA THR A 258 -20.22 -8.64 5.46
C THR A 258 -18.95 -9.22 4.84
N ASP A 259 -18.79 -10.54 4.94
CA ASP A 259 -17.69 -11.25 4.29
C ASP A 259 -17.85 -11.13 2.76
N PRO A 260 -16.81 -10.68 2.04
CA PRO A 260 -16.90 -10.47 0.59
C PRO A 260 -17.20 -11.76 -0.18
N ASP A 261 -16.87 -12.92 0.38
CA ASP A 261 -17.08 -14.22 -0.26
C ASP A 261 -18.36 -14.91 0.25
N ASN A 262 -18.95 -14.43 1.35
CA ASN A 262 -20.20 -14.94 1.92
C ASN A 262 -20.98 -13.84 2.65
N THR A 263 -21.92 -13.18 1.96
CA THR A 263 -22.67 -12.04 2.50
C THR A 263 -23.54 -12.35 3.72
N ASN A 264 -23.80 -13.63 4.02
CA ASN A 264 -24.49 -14.04 5.25
C ASN A 264 -23.58 -14.00 6.50
N LYS A 265 -22.26 -13.96 6.31
CA LYS A 265 -21.28 -13.92 7.39
C LYS A 265 -20.91 -12.47 7.71
N THR A 266 -20.97 -12.14 8.99
CA THR A 266 -20.52 -10.85 9.52
C THR A 266 -19.00 -10.83 9.65
N LEU A 267 -18.35 -9.78 9.16
CA LEU A 267 -16.97 -9.45 9.54
C LEU A 267 -16.98 -8.48 10.72
N VAL A 268 -17.75 -7.40 10.61
CA VAL A 268 -17.88 -6.41 11.68
C VAL A 268 -19.33 -5.97 11.81
N PHE A 269 -19.82 -5.82 13.03
CA PHE A 269 -21.13 -5.26 13.32
C PHE A 269 -20.99 -4.06 14.25
N ILE A 270 -21.60 -2.94 13.88
CA ILE A 270 -21.56 -1.67 14.61
C ILE A 270 -22.99 -1.16 14.82
N ARG A 271 -23.31 -0.73 16.03
CA ARG A 271 -24.57 -0.07 16.36
C ARG A 271 -24.31 1.02 17.40
N ASP A 272 -24.91 2.19 17.21
CA ASP A 272 -24.75 3.33 18.14
C ASP A 272 -23.28 3.70 18.41
N GLY A 273 -22.43 3.65 17.38
CA GLY A 273 -21.00 3.94 17.49
C GLY A 273 -20.17 2.86 18.19
N LYS A 274 -20.80 1.75 18.61
CA LYS A 274 -20.14 0.64 19.31
C LYS A 274 -19.96 -0.55 18.40
N VAL A 275 -18.75 -1.11 18.40
CA VAL A 275 -18.47 -2.39 17.73
C VAL A 275 -19.08 -3.50 18.59
N ILE A 276 -20.07 -4.20 18.04
CA ILE A 276 -20.80 -5.29 18.69
C ILE A 276 -20.16 -6.64 18.35
N GLU A 277 -19.67 -6.80 17.12
CA GLU A 277 -19.03 -8.02 16.62
C GLU A 277 -17.82 -7.63 15.77
N ASN A 278 -16.70 -8.32 15.95
CA ASN A 278 -15.52 -8.20 15.09
C ASN A 278 -14.88 -9.58 14.90
N ASN A 279 -15.14 -10.19 13.76
CA ASN A 279 -14.67 -11.51 13.35
C ASN A 279 -13.43 -11.44 12.45
N LEU A 280 -12.83 -10.26 12.29
CA LEU A 280 -11.53 -10.12 11.65
C LEU A 280 -10.45 -10.49 12.67
N LYS A 281 -9.50 -11.32 12.27
CA LYS A 281 -8.51 -11.88 13.18
C LYS A 281 -7.46 -10.85 13.58
N SER A 282 -7.73 -10.16 14.69
CA SER A 282 -6.76 -9.81 15.73
C SER A 282 -7.58 -9.23 16.88
N THR A 283 -8.02 -10.11 17.77
CA THR A 283 -8.29 -9.74 19.16
C THR A 283 -7.09 -8.99 19.73
N ASN A 284 -7.34 -7.82 20.29
CA ASN A 284 -6.94 -7.51 21.66
C ASN A 284 -8.09 -6.76 22.32
#